data_AF-A0A0R2F866-F1
#
_entry.id   AF-A0A0R2F866-F1
#
_cell.length_a   1.000
_cell.length_b   1.000
_cell.length_c   1.000
_cell.angle_alpha   90.00
_cell.angle_beta   90.00
_cell.angle_gamma   90.00
#
_symmetry.space_group_name_H-M   'P 1'
#
loop_
_entity.id
_entity.type
_entity.pdbx_description
1 polymer ?
#
loop_
_entity_poly.entity_id
_entity_poly.type
_entity_poly.pdbx_seq_one_letter_code
_entity_poly.pdbx_strand_id
1 'polypeptide(L)'
;MMKTVRFGLMITALLGAGMMAPTVGHAATWHSGTPKVLQGKWKTKSFRRSPNTVKLSVHIGKSQIFGYEVETYHGRTTLDNALPVINKGHYRYLGHHTYYITDLKSNGMSSGHVKVKWYNHHTIKIAGTPHYYYRY
;
A
#
# COMPACT_ATOMS: atom_id res chain seq x y z
N MET A 1 -76.68 -1.95 -39.17
CA MET A 1 -76.61 -0.59 -38.57
C MET A 1 -75.38 -0.54 -37.67
N MET A 2 -74.67 0.59 -37.66
CA MET A 2 -73.20 0.68 -37.52
C MET A 2 -72.77 1.39 -36.22
N LYS A 3 -71.50 1.16 -35.81
CA LYS A 3 -70.62 1.90 -34.85
C LYS A 3 -70.73 1.47 -33.36
N THR A 4 -69.67 1.35 -32.55
CA THR A 4 -68.34 1.99 -32.55
C THR A 4 -67.33 1.20 -31.70
N VAL A 5 -66.03 1.32 -32.02
CA VAL A 5 -64.83 0.75 -31.36
C VAL A 5 -64.31 1.70 -30.26
N ARG A 6 -63.64 1.20 -29.19
CA ARG A 6 -62.27 1.61 -28.71
C ARG A 6 -61.84 1.07 -27.31
N PHE A 7 -60.73 0.31 -27.35
CA PHE A 7 -59.47 0.39 -26.57
C PHE A 7 -59.37 0.22 -25.04
N GLY A 8 -58.43 -0.67 -24.67
CA GLY A 8 -57.50 -0.57 -23.52
C GLY A 8 -57.38 -1.88 -22.73
N LEU A 9 -56.22 -2.42 -22.36
CA LEU A 9 -54.79 -2.22 -22.61
C LEU A 9 -54.10 -3.51 -22.09
N MET A 10 -52.90 -3.81 -22.61
CA MET A 10 -52.14 -5.06 -22.44
C MET A 10 -51.70 -5.45 -21.02
N ILE A 11 -51.64 -6.78 -20.84
CA ILE A 11 -50.66 -7.66 -20.16
C ILE A 11 -49.33 -7.00 -19.73
N THR A 12 -48.81 -7.27 -18.52
CA THR A 12 -47.39 -7.67 -18.28
C THR A 12 -47.20 -8.22 -16.85
N ALA A 13 -46.73 -9.47 -16.76
CA ALA A 13 -46.20 -10.08 -15.55
C ALA A 13 -44.80 -9.54 -15.24
N LEU A 14 -44.54 -9.08 -14.01
CA LEU A 14 -43.18 -8.78 -13.55
C LEU A 14 -42.81 -9.78 -12.45
N LEU A 15 -42.17 -10.86 -12.91
CA LEU A 15 -41.28 -11.69 -12.11
C LEU A 15 -40.20 -10.78 -11.51
N GLY A 16 -40.29 -10.56 -10.20
CA GLY A 16 -39.24 -9.93 -9.40
C GLY A 16 -38.04 -10.86 -9.27
N ALA A 17 -37.29 -11.04 -10.36
CA ALA A 17 -35.92 -11.53 -10.29
C ALA A 17 -35.09 -10.44 -9.62
N GLY A 18 -34.97 -10.51 -8.30
CA GLY A 18 -33.98 -9.76 -7.54
C GLY A 18 -32.60 -10.18 -8.04
N MET A 19 -32.08 -9.42 -9.01
CA MET A 19 -30.71 -9.55 -9.49
C MET A 19 -29.79 -9.24 -8.30
N MET A 20 -29.37 -10.28 -7.58
CA MET A 20 -28.19 -10.20 -6.73
C MET A 20 -27.02 -9.93 -7.67
N ALA A 21 -26.67 -8.65 -7.83
CA ALA A 21 -25.46 -8.28 -8.54
C ALA A 21 -24.29 -9.02 -7.88
N PRO A 22 -23.50 -9.82 -8.62
CA PRO A 22 -22.32 -10.44 -8.04
C PRO A 22 -21.42 -9.31 -7.56
N THR A 23 -21.12 -9.28 -6.26
CA THR A 23 -20.04 -8.43 -5.75
C THR A 23 -18.77 -8.93 -6.40
N VAL A 24 -18.32 -8.26 -7.47
CA VAL A 24 -17.06 -8.56 -8.13
C VAL A 24 -15.96 -8.17 -7.15
N GLY A 25 -15.53 -9.13 -6.33
CA GLY A 25 -14.37 -8.95 -5.48
C GLY A 25 -13.16 -8.74 -6.38
N HIS A 26 -12.75 -7.48 -6.56
CA HIS A 26 -11.50 -7.16 -7.26
C HIS A 26 -10.34 -7.76 -6.46
N ALA A 27 -9.90 -8.96 -6.86
CA ALA A 27 -8.74 -9.60 -6.27
C ALA A 27 -7.56 -8.63 -6.33
N ALA A 28 -6.92 -8.38 -5.18
CA ALA A 28 -5.79 -7.45 -5.09
C ALA A 28 -4.68 -7.92 -6.03
N THR A 29 -4.51 -7.20 -7.14
CA THR A 29 -3.55 -7.55 -8.19
C THR A 29 -2.16 -7.13 -7.77
N TRP A 30 -1.16 -7.96 -8.08
CA TRP A 30 0.23 -7.62 -7.89
C TRP A 30 0.75 -6.78 -9.05
N HIS A 31 1.49 -5.73 -8.73
CA HIS A 31 2.16 -4.87 -9.68
C HIS A 31 3.68 -5.03 -9.52
N SER A 32 4.40 -5.05 -10.64
CA SER A 32 5.86 -5.01 -10.61
C SER A 32 6.37 -3.62 -10.23
N GLY A 33 7.42 -3.59 -9.42
CA GLY A 33 8.04 -2.38 -8.88
C GLY A 33 7.47 -1.95 -7.54
N THR A 34 7.70 -0.68 -7.21
CA THR A 34 7.15 -0.02 -6.02
C THR A 34 6.13 1.06 -6.42
N PRO A 35 5.17 1.41 -5.55
CA PRO A 35 4.21 2.48 -5.82
C PRO A 35 4.93 3.81 -6.07
N LYS A 36 4.65 4.47 -7.20
CA LYS A 36 5.28 5.76 -7.56
C LYS A 36 5.16 6.82 -6.48
N VAL A 37 4.01 6.88 -5.79
CA VAL A 37 3.75 7.85 -4.71
C VAL A 37 4.64 7.65 -3.48
N LEU A 38 5.22 6.46 -3.30
CA LEU A 38 6.12 6.13 -2.21
C LEU A 38 7.60 6.30 -2.59
N GLN A 39 7.92 6.41 -3.89
CA GLN A 39 9.30 6.48 -4.34
C GLN A 39 10.00 7.75 -3.83
N GLY A 40 11.23 7.60 -3.36
CA GLY A 40 12.02 8.71 -2.82
C GLY A 40 12.85 8.32 -1.60
N LYS A 41 13.44 9.33 -0.96
CA LYS A 41 14.18 9.19 0.29
C LYS A 41 13.30 9.70 1.43
N TRP A 42 13.25 8.94 2.51
CA TRP A 42 12.44 9.25 3.67
C TRP A 42 13.24 9.05 4.95
N LYS A 43 12.99 9.88 5.96
CA LYS A 43 13.67 9.79 7.26
C LYS A 43 12.71 10.08 8.41
N THR A 44 12.94 9.47 9.56
CA THR A 44 12.24 9.87 10.79
C THR A 44 12.86 11.14 11.36
N LYS A 45 12.16 11.80 12.29
CA LYS A 45 12.82 12.67 13.26
C LYS A 45 13.74 11.80 14.13
N SER A 46 14.79 12.40 14.68
CA SER A 46 15.61 11.72 15.67
C SER A 46 14.77 11.42 16.92
N PHE A 47 14.95 10.24 17.51
CA PHE A 47 14.27 9.83 18.73
C PHE A 47 15.26 9.18 19.71
N ARG A 48 14.91 9.14 20.98
CA ARG A 48 15.74 8.52 22.01
C ARG A 48 15.42 7.03 22.12
N ARG A 49 16.46 6.21 22.02
CA ARG A 49 16.45 4.79 22.41
C ARG A 49 17.55 4.65 23.44
N SER A 50 17.23 4.96 24.70
CA SER A 50 18.23 5.15 25.77
C SER A 50 19.28 4.03 25.77
N PRO A 51 20.58 4.35 25.74
CA PRO A 51 21.16 5.70 25.87
C PRO A 51 21.37 6.46 24.54
N ASN A 52 20.98 5.85 23.40
CA ASN A 52 21.29 6.31 22.05
C ASN A 52 20.26 7.34 21.53
N THR A 53 20.70 8.15 20.57
CA THR A 53 19.82 8.88 19.67
C THR A 53 19.76 8.14 18.35
N VAL A 54 18.57 7.84 17.86
CA VAL A 54 18.34 7.01 16.69
C VAL A 54 17.61 7.80 15.62
N LYS A 55 17.97 7.56 14.37
CA LYS A 55 17.27 8.09 13.20
C LYS A 55 17.18 7.01 12.12
N LEU A 56 15.97 6.76 11.63
CA LEU A 56 15.74 5.80 10.57
C LEU A 56 15.69 6.54 9.23
N SER A 57 16.33 5.98 8.23
CA SER A 57 16.25 6.45 6.84
C SER A 57 15.88 5.28 5.94
N VAL A 58 15.08 5.54 4.92
CA VAL A 58 14.68 4.54 3.92
C VAL A 58 14.69 5.17 2.55
N HIS A 59 15.22 4.42 1.58
CA HIS A 59 15.10 4.73 0.17
C HIS A 59 14.13 3.72 -0.47
N ILE A 60 13.12 4.26 -1.14
CA ILE A 60 12.17 3.49 -1.95
C ILE A 60 12.44 3.86 -3.40
N GLY A 61 13.17 3.00 -4.12
CA GLY A 61 13.42 3.12 -5.55
C GLY A 61 12.35 2.42 -6.38
N LYS A 62 12.47 2.44 -7.71
CA LYS A 62 11.50 1.83 -8.64
C LYS A 62 11.25 0.34 -8.40
N SER A 63 12.28 -0.40 -7.99
CA SER A 63 12.24 -1.85 -7.79
C SER A 63 13.00 -2.31 -6.54
N GLN A 64 13.48 -1.39 -5.72
CA GLN A 64 14.29 -1.70 -4.55
C GLN A 64 13.84 -0.88 -3.34
N ILE A 65 13.91 -1.49 -2.16
CA ILE A 65 13.77 -0.80 -0.88
C ILE A 65 14.95 -1.20 0.00
N PHE A 66 15.59 -0.22 0.60
CA PHE A 66 16.58 -0.43 1.64
C PHE A 66 16.43 0.67 2.69
N GLY A 67 16.57 0.29 3.96
CA GLY A 67 16.50 1.21 5.08
C GLY A 67 17.66 0.98 6.02
N TYR A 68 18.20 2.07 6.53
CA TYR A 68 19.28 2.05 7.51
C TYR A 68 18.89 2.85 8.75
N GLU A 69 19.39 2.40 9.88
CA GLU A 69 19.31 3.04 11.16
C GLU A 69 20.66 3.68 11.47
N VAL A 70 20.63 4.94 11.85
CA VAL A 70 21.79 5.64 12.38
C VAL A 70 21.58 5.80 13.87
N GLU A 71 22.42 5.17 14.69
CA GLU A 71 22.44 5.39 16.13
C GLU A 71 23.67 6.21 16.52
N THR A 72 23.50 7.15 17.45
CA THR A 72 24.58 7.99 17.98
C THR A 72 24.60 7.94 19.50
N TYR A 73 25.76 7.63 20.08
CA TYR A 73 26.02 7.63 21.52
C TYR A 73 27.39 8.24 21.82
N HIS A 74 27.42 9.27 22.67
CA HIS A 74 28.67 9.96 23.10
C HIS A 74 29.61 10.29 21.92
N GLY A 75 29.06 10.77 20.79
CA GLY A 75 29.83 11.13 19.60
C GLY A 75 30.22 9.97 18.67
N ARG A 76 30.00 8.71 19.06
CA ARG A 76 30.15 7.55 18.17
C ARG A 76 28.86 7.31 17.41
N THR A 77 28.99 7.01 16.11
CA THR A 77 27.86 6.71 15.23
C THR A 77 27.98 5.29 14.68
N THR A 78 26.91 4.50 14.77
CA THR A 78 26.78 3.19 14.15
C THR A 78 25.72 3.23 13.05
N LEU A 79 25.86 2.33 12.08
CA LEU A 79 24.94 2.15 10.96
C LEU A 79 24.50 0.69 10.91
N ASP A 80 23.19 0.44 10.98
CA ASP A 80 22.61 -0.90 10.85
C ASP A 80 21.42 -0.90 9.88
N ASN A 81 20.95 -2.08 9.48
CA ASN A 81 19.77 -2.24 8.64
C ASN A 81 18.50 -2.00 9.46
N ALA A 82 17.72 -0.99 9.07
CA ALA A 82 16.44 -0.67 9.73
C ALA A 82 15.26 -1.47 9.15
N LEU A 83 15.40 -1.99 7.93
CA LEU A 83 14.34 -2.65 7.17
C LEU A 83 14.91 -3.79 6.34
N PRO A 84 14.11 -4.81 6.02
CA PRO A 84 14.51 -5.83 5.06
C PRO A 84 14.82 -5.17 3.71
N VAL A 85 15.90 -5.61 3.09
CA VAL A 85 16.23 -5.22 1.72
C VAL A 85 15.28 -5.95 0.78
N ILE A 86 14.50 -5.19 0.01
CA ILE A 86 13.60 -5.73 -1.02
C ILE A 86 14.26 -5.47 -2.37
N ASN A 87 14.50 -6.53 -3.13
CA ASN A 87 15.00 -6.47 -4.51
C ASN A 87 13.94 -6.97 -5.47
N LYS A 88 13.81 -6.33 -6.64
CA LYS A 88 12.72 -6.64 -7.60
C LYS A 88 11.36 -6.58 -6.90
N GLY A 89 11.11 -5.47 -6.21
CA GLY A 89 9.89 -5.24 -5.46
C GLY A 89 8.65 -5.45 -6.30
N HIS A 90 7.63 -6.03 -5.67
CA HIS A 90 6.27 -6.13 -6.17
C HIS A 90 5.36 -5.55 -5.10
N TYR A 91 4.26 -4.93 -5.51
CA TYR A 91 3.31 -4.38 -4.56
C TYR A 91 1.88 -4.73 -4.90
N ARG A 92 1.04 -4.74 -3.85
CA ARG A 92 -0.42 -4.75 -3.97
C ARG A 92 -0.99 -3.56 -3.22
N TYR A 93 -2.00 -2.93 -3.79
CA TYR A 93 -2.77 -1.88 -3.12
C TYR A 93 -3.80 -2.52 -2.19
N LEU A 94 -3.82 -2.11 -0.93
CA LEU A 94 -4.72 -2.65 0.10
C LEU A 94 -5.92 -1.73 0.38
N GLY A 95 -6.08 -0.65 -0.38
CA GLY A 95 -7.05 0.40 -0.08
C GLY A 95 -6.53 1.43 0.92
N HIS A 96 -7.25 2.55 1.06
CA HIS A 96 -6.95 3.63 2.01
C HIS A 96 -5.47 4.08 2.02
N HIS A 97 -4.88 4.23 0.83
CA HIS A 97 -3.47 4.62 0.64
C HIS A 97 -2.46 3.69 1.33
N THR A 98 -2.84 2.43 1.53
CA THR A 98 -1.99 1.42 2.14
C THR A 98 -1.48 0.45 1.07
N TYR A 99 -0.18 0.21 1.09
CA TYR A 99 0.51 -0.63 0.12
C TYR A 99 1.25 -1.73 0.87
N TYR A 100 1.20 -2.94 0.33
CA TYR A 100 2.05 -4.04 0.77
C TYR A 100 3.09 -4.27 -0.31
N ILE A 101 4.37 -4.23 0.06
CA ILE A 101 5.51 -4.34 -0.85
C ILE A 101 6.35 -5.52 -0.40
N THR A 102 6.77 -6.36 -1.34
CA THR A 102 7.57 -7.56 -1.07
C THR A 102 8.54 -7.80 -2.21
N ASP A 103 9.61 -8.55 -1.99
CA ASP A 103 10.23 -9.29 -3.08
C ASP A 103 9.51 -10.62 -3.28
N LEU A 104 9.47 -11.11 -4.51
CA LEU A 104 8.94 -12.43 -4.85
C LEU A 104 10.10 -13.25 -5.40
N LYS A 105 10.40 -14.39 -4.76
CA LYS A 105 11.32 -15.38 -5.31
C LYS A 105 10.64 -16.12 -6.46
N SER A 106 11.45 -16.79 -7.29
CA SER A 106 10.97 -17.58 -8.44
C SER A 106 9.98 -18.69 -8.06
N ASN A 107 9.97 -19.13 -6.80
CA ASN A 107 9.01 -20.10 -6.26
C ASN A 107 7.78 -19.47 -5.57
N GLY A 108 7.58 -18.15 -5.69
CA GLY A 108 6.47 -17.43 -5.05
C GLY A 108 6.66 -17.12 -3.56
N MET A 109 7.77 -17.51 -2.93
CA MET A 109 8.05 -17.14 -1.54
C MET A 109 8.59 -15.70 -1.43
N SER A 110 8.18 -14.95 -0.40
CA SER A 110 8.76 -13.64 -0.07
C SER A 110 10.03 -13.76 0.77
N SER A 111 11.07 -12.98 0.48
CA SER A 111 12.28 -12.85 1.31
C SER A 111 12.21 -11.67 2.28
N GLY A 112 11.50 -10.61 1.91
CA GLY A 112 11.31 -9.41 2.71
C GLY A 112 10.03 -8.69 2.31
N HIS A 113 9.31 -8.16 3.30
CA HIS A 113 8.08 -7.42 3.06
C HIS A 113 7.93 -6.22 4.00
N VAL A 114 7.25 -5.19 3.52
CA VAL A 114 6.87 -4.02 4.29
C VAL A 114 5.46 -3.59 3.93
N LYS A 115 4.74 -3.07 4.92
CA LYS A 115 3.46 -2.38 4.70
C LYS A 115 3.67 -0.89 4.90
N VAL A 116 3.30 -0.09 3.92
CA VAL A 116 3.50 1.37 3.94
C VAL A 116 2.16 2.05 3.75
N LYS A 117 1.81 2.96 4.66
CA LYS A 117 0.68 3.87 4.53
C LYS A 117 1.17 5.23 4.06
N TRP A 118 0.67 5.67 2.92
CA TRP A 118 0.89 7.01 2.39
C TRP A 118 -0.16 7.96 2.98
N TYR A 119 0.30 9.07 3.57
CA TYR A 119 -0.59 10.10 4.11
C TYR A 119 -0.66 11.29 3.16
N ASN A 120 0.50 11.73 2.65
CA ASN A 120 0.62 12.83 1.70
C ASN A 120 2.01 12.80 1.04
N HIS A 121 2.28 13.74 0.14
CA HIS A 121 3.55 13.88 -0.58
C HIS A 121 4.80 13.98 0.30
N HIS A 122 4.67 14.32 1.58
CA HIS A 122 5.77 14.53 2.53
C HIS A 122 5.76 13.57 3.71
N THR A 123 4.78 12.67 3.82
CA THR A 123 4.64 11.80 5.01
C THR A 123 4.15 10.41 4.66
N ILE A 124 4.89 9.41 5.16
CA ILE A 124 4.51 7.99 5.12
C ILE A 124 4.66 7.38 6.52
N LYS A 125 4.02 6.24 6.74
CA LYS A 125 4.22 5.37 7.91
C LYS A 125 4.52 3.96 7.46
N ILE A 126 5.59 3.38 7.98
CA ILE A 126 5.97 2.00 7.72
C ILE A 126 5.51 1.15 8.92
N ALA A 127 4.74 0.09 8.67
CA ALA A 127 4.26 -0.80 9.71
C ALA A 127 5.43 -1.44 10.47
N GLY A 128 5.25 -1.67 11.77
CA GLY A 128 6.33 -2.13 12.65
C GLY A 128 7.22 -1.00 13.18
N THR A 129 7.11 0.22 12.65
CA THR A 129 7.81 1.40 13.19
C THR A 129 6.82 2.33 13.91
N PRO A 130 7.14 2.84 15.10
CA PRO A 130 6.26 3.77 15.81
C PRO A 130 6.31 5.19 15.21
N HIS A 131 7.24 5.46 14.29
CA HIS A 131 7.53 6.81 13.80
C HIS A 131 7.01 7.04 12.38
N TYR A 132 6.65 8.30 12.10
CA TYR A 132 6.41 8.78 10.75
C TYR A 132 7.74 9.08 10.05
N TYR A 133 7.75 8.82 8.76
CA TYR A 133 8.86 9.18 7.88
C TYR A 133 8.47 10.38 7.03
N TYR A 134 9.43 11.28 6.87
CA TYR A 134 9.32 12.53 6.14
C TYR A 134 10.24 12.54 4.95
N ARG A 135 9.78 13.11 3.84
CA ARG A 135 10.55 13.19 2.61
C ARG A 135 11.73 14.16 2.75
N TYR A 136 12.86 13.87 2.09
CA TYR A 136 14.03 14.76 2.06
C TYR A 136 14.90 14.55 0.82
#